data_AF-A0A0D3LBN6-F1
#
_entry.id   AF-A0A0D3LBN6-F1
#
_cell.length_a   1.000
_cell.length_b   1.000
_cell.length_c   1.000
_cell.angle_alpha   90.00
_cell.angle_beta   90.00
_cell.angle_gamma   90.00
#
_symmetry.space_group_name_H-M   'P 1'
#
loop_
_entity.id
_entity.type
_entity.pdbx_description
1 polymer ?
#
loop_
_entity_poly.entity_id
_entity_poly.type
_entity_poly.pdbx_seq_one_letter_code
_entity_poly.pdbx_strand_id
1 'polypeptide(L)'
;MDVGSNSKMAISINNQSSKIESVLREDIKWGQIIYYFMLHGIFILYTAKRDNILQLNAEHLFSLIVTVVIVGLFIGVISNLIVGLLVALIGKAFKANNSIKNIYKALAYAYRPFILTALLILTHITIAFYFESSFIQDVPALIVIVMVIIRLAIGLLALWSLVLLIKGLMAAQGLSIGQTIINYLIAAVGYTPLYYLLMMKI
;
A
#
# COMPACT_ATOMS: atom_id res chain seq x y z
N MET A 1 -1.51 -35.14 13.70
CA MET A 1 -0.84 -34.54 12.53
C MET A 1 -1.92 -33.99 11.62
N ASP A 2 -2.02 -32.66 11.55
CA ASP A 2 -3.18 -31.95 11.00
C ASP A 2 -3.10 -31.85 9.47
N VAL A 3 -3.63 -32.87 8.79
CA VAL A 3 -3.74 -32.93 7.32
C VAL A 3 -4.79 -31.91 6.80
N GLY A 4 -5.68 -31.42 7.66
CA GLY A 4 -6.76 -30.49 7.31
C GLY A 4 -6.33 -29.04 7.15
N SER A 5 -5.32 -28.59 7.90
CA SER A 5 -4.78 -27.22 7.80
C SER A 5 -4.04 -26.97 6.47
N ASN A 6 -3.22 -27.94 6.04
CA ASN A 6 -2.45 -27.85 4.80
C ASN A 6 -3.34 -27.86 3.55
N SER A 7 -4.45 -28.62 3.54
CA SER A 7 -5.35 -28.64 2.37
C SER A 7 -6.13 -27.33 2.23
N LYS A 8 -6.61 -26.74 3.33
CA LYS A 8 -7.32 -25.45 3.32
C LYS A 8 -6.41 -24.29 2.90
N MET A 9 -5.15 -24.31 3.35
CA MET A 9 -4.16 -23.32 2.93
C MET A 9 -3.80 -23.47 1.44
N ALA A 10 -3.66 -24.68 0.92
CA ALA A 10 -3.41 -24.92 -0.50
C ALA A 10 -4.60 -24.49 -1.39
N ILE A 11 -5.83 -24.76 -0.95
CA ILE A 11 -7.06 -24.35 -1.67
C ILE A 11 -7.19 -22.82 -1.70
N SER A 12 -6.89 -22.13 -0.59
CA SER A 12 -6.97 -20.65 -0.55
C SER A 12 -5.92 -19.98 -1.43
N ILE A 13 -4.71 -20.55 -1.51
CA ILE A 13 -3.64 -20.08 -2.39
C ILE A 13 -4.03 -20.25 -3.86
N ASN A 14 -4.57 -21.41 -4.25
CA ASN A 14 -5.00 -21.66 -5.63
C ASN A 14 -6.17 -20.77 -6.07
N ASN A 15 -7.16 -20.56 -5.20
CA ASN A 15 -8.28 -19.66 -5.49
C ASN A 15 -7.86 -18.19 -5.61
N GLN A 16 -6.79 -17.80 -4.93
CA GLN A 16 -6.29 -16.42 -5.02
C GLN A 16 -5.52 -16.18 -6.33
N SER A 17 -4.74 -17.16 -6.78
CA SER A 17 -4.03 -17.09 -8.07
C SER A 17 -5.01 -17.06 -9.25
N SER A 18 -6.06 -17.90 -9.22
CA SER A 18 -7.08 -17.91 -10.28
C SER A 18 -7.84 -16.58 -10.39
N LYS A 19 -8.13 -15.93 -9.25
CA LYS A 19 -8.77 -14.61 -9.21
C LYS A 19 -7.85 -13.47 -9.70
N ILE A 20 -6.54 -13.59 -9.51
CA ILE A 20 -5.57 -12.63 -10.06
C ILE A 20 -5.52 -12.76 -11.58
N GLU A 21 -5.43 -13.99 -12.09
CA GLU A 21 -5.38 -14.26 -13.53
C GLU A 21 -6.64 -13.76 -14.25
N SER A 22 -7.82 -13.90 -13.65
CA SER A 22 -9.07 -13.38 -14.24
C SER A 22 -9.03 -11.85 -14.37
N VAL A 23 -8.59 -11.15 -13.33
CA VAL A 23 -8.45 -9.68 -13.33
C VAL A 23 -7.47 -9.20 -14.40
N LEU A 24 -6.40 -9.96 -14.66
CA LEU A 24 -5.42 -9.60 -15.69
C LEU A 24 -5.99 -9.72 -17.12
N ARG A 25 -6.96 -10.63 -17.33
CA ARG A 25 -7.62 -10.86 -18.63
C ARG A 25 -8.72 -9.83 -18.95
N GLU A 26 -9.31 -9.20 -17.94
CA GLU A 26 -10.32 -8.14 -18.14
C GLU A 26 -9.74 -6.91 -18.85
N ASP A 27 -10.58 -6.06 -19.46
CA ASP A 27 -10.14 -4.79 -20.01
C ASP A 27 -9.63 -3.82 -18.93
N ILE A 28 -8.72 -2.93 -19.32
CA ILE A 28 -8.13 -1.96 -18.39
C ILE A 28 -9.14 -0.88 -17.98
N LYS A 29 -9.49 -0.85 -16.69
CA LYS A 29 -10.32 0.20 -16.08
C LYS A 29 -9.42 1.22 -15.39
N TRP A 30 -8.94 2.21 -16.15
CA TRP A 30 -8.00 3.22 -15.64
C TRP A 30 -8.49 3.95 -14.39
N GLY A 31 -9.79 4.27 -14.30
CA GLY A 31 -10.36 4.88 -13.10
C GLY A 31 -10.17 4.04 -11.84
N GLN A 32 -10.29 2.71 -11.93
CA GLN A 32 -10.04 1.81 -10.80
C GLN A 32 -8.56 1.77 -10.43
N ILE A 33 -7.67 1.73 -11.43
CA ILE A 33 -6.21 1.74 -11.19
C ILE A 33 -5.80 3.01 -10.46
N ILE A 34 -6.24 4.17 -10.95
CA ILE A 34 -5.95 5.48 -10.36
C ILE A 34 -6.49 5.54 -8.93
N TYR A 35 -7.72 5.08 -8.70
CA TYR A 35 -8.31 5.03 -7.36
C TYR A 35 -7.46 4.23 -6.36
N TYR A 36 -7.02 3.02 -6.72
CA TYR A 36 -6.17 2.21 -5.85
C TYR A 36 -4.77 2.82 -5.66
N PHE A 37 -4.23 3.49 -6.66
CA PHE A 37 -2.95 4.20 -6.55
C PHE A 37 -3.06 5.38 -5.58
N MET A 38 -4.17 6.13 -5.66
CA MET A 38 -4.48 7.22 -4.73
C MET A 38 -4.55 6.72 -3.28
N LEU A 39 -5.25 5.61 -3.01
CA LEU A 39 -5.33 5.02 -1.67
C LEU A 39 -3.97 4.57 -1.14
N HIS A 40 -3.13 3.96 -1.98
CA HIS A 40 -1.76 3.61 -1.61
C HIS A 40 -0.95 4.86 -1.25
N GLY A 41 -1.17 5.98 -1.93
CA GLY A 41 -0.53 7.25 -1.66
C GLY A 41 -0.82 7.83 -0.27
N ILE A 42 -2.04 7.68 0.24
CA ILE A 42 -2.39 8.06 1.63
C ILE A 42 -1.51 7.28 2.61
N PHE A 43 -1.33 5.97 2.38
CA PHE A 43 -0.47 5.13 3.21
C PHE A 43 0.99 5.57 3.15
N ILE A 44 1.54 5.82 1.95
CA ILE A 44 2.92 6.31 1.77
C ILE A 44 3.13 7.58 2.61
N LEU A 45 2.26 8.58 2.44
CA LEU A 45 2.44 9.87 3.09
C LEU A 45 2.21 9.79 4.61
N TYR A 46 1.24 8.98 5.06
CA TYR A 46 1.04 8.66 6.48
C TYR A 46 2.30 8.06 7.11
N THR A 47 2.93 7.09 6.43
CA THR A 47 4.17 6.48 6.95
C THR A 47 5.34 7.47 6.99
N ALA A 48 5.44 8.36 6.01
CA ALA A 48 6.49 9.37 5.95
C ALA A 48 6.34 10.49 6.99
N LYS A 49 5.11 10.83 7.37
CA LYS A 49 4.80 11.88 8.35
C LYS A 49 4.44 11.33 9.74
N ARG A 50 4.69 10.05 10.00
CA ARG A 50 4.29 9.38 11.25
C ARG A 50 4.79 10.08 12.52
N ASP A 51 6.02 10.59 12.49
CA ASP A 51 6.61 11.26 13.66
C ASP A 51 5.96 12.62 13.92
N ASN A 52 5.56 13.33 12.86
CA ASN A 52 4.79 14.57 12.98
C ASN A 52 3.39 14.33 13.53
N ILE A 53 2.78 13.16 13.25
CA ILE A 53 1.48 12.77 13.82
C ILE A 53 1.59 12.55 15.34
N LEU A 54 2.77 12.24 15.86
CA LEU A 54 3.00 11.99 17.29
C LEU A 54 3.35 13.26 18.09
N GLN A 55 3.64 14.39 17.43
CA GLN A 55 4.08 15.65 18.06
C GLN A 55 3.07 16.79 17.80
N LEU A 56 1.79 16.46 17.76
CA LEU A 56 0.78 17.23 17.05
C LEU A 56 0.10 18.29 17.94
N ASN A 57 0.59 19.54 17.93
CA ASN A 57 -0.23 20.65 18.44
C ASN A 57 -1.51 20.79 17.59
N ALA A 58 -2.66 21.03 18.23
CA ALA A 58 -3.98 21.12 17.59
C ALA A 58 -4.05 22.06 16.37
N GLU A 59 -3.21 23.11 16.33
CA GLU A 59 -3.15 24.10 15.26
C GLU A 59 -2.65 23.54 13.91
N HIS A 60 -1.88 22.46 13.91
CA HIS A 60 -1.29 21.89 12.69
C HIS A 60 -2.00 20.64 12.17
N LEU A 61 -2.99 20.13 12.90
CA LEU A 61 -3.69 18.91 12.55
C LEU A 61 -4.43 19.01 11.21
N PHE A 62 -5.17 20.10 11.00
CA PHE A 62 -5.94 20.27 9.77
C PHE A 62 -5.01 20.25 8.55
N SER A 63 -3.88 20.96 8.63
CA SER A 63 -2.83 20.94 7.60
C SER A 63 -2.26 19.54 7.41
N LEU A 64 -2.07 18.77 8.49
CA LEU A 64 -1.56 17.40 8.41
C LEU A 64 -2.57 16.44 7.76
N ILE A 65 -3.86 16.51 8.08
CA ILE A 65 -4.90 15.70 7.45
C ILE A 65 -4.99 16.04 5.97
N VAL A 66 -5.04 17.32 5.62
CA VAL A 66 -5.07 17.77 4.22
C VAL A 66 -3.83 17.27 3.49
N THR A 67 -2.65 17.35 4.10
CA THR A 67 -1.41 16.84 3.52
C THR A 67 -1.50 15.33 3.30
N VAL A 68 -1.70 14.55 4.36
CA VAL A 68 -1.73 13.08 4.32
C VAL A 68 -2.78 12.55 3.34
N VAL A 69 -3.98 13.16 3.32
CA VAL A 69 -5.06 12.75 2.44
C VAL A 69 -4.83 13.33 1.04
N ILE A 70 -4.98 14.64 0.85
CA ILE A 70 -5.03 15.25 -0.49
C ILE A 70 -3.70 15.09 -1.23
N VAL A 71 -2.58 15.46 -0.60
CA VAL A 71 -1.26 15.33 -1.23
C VAL A 71 -0.92 13.85 -1.40
N GLY A 72 -1.32 13.00 -0.45
CA GLY A 72 -1.20 11.55 -0.52
C GLY A 72 -1.83 10.98 -1.79
N LEU A 73 -3.07 11.39 -2.15
CA LEU A 73 -3.74 10.92 -3.37
C LEU A 73 -2.88 11.16 -4.62
N PHE A 74 -2.33 12.37 -4.77
CA PHE A 74 -1.50 12.73 -5.93
C PHE A 74 -0.16 12.00 -5.94
N ILE A 75 0.54 11.95 -4.80
CA ILE A 75 1.80 11.20 -4.66
C ILE A 75 1.57 9.74 -5.04
N GLY A 76 0.46 9.14 -4.59
CA GLY A 76 0.11 7.76 -4.90
C GLY A 76 0.05 7.50 -6.40
N VAL A 77 -0.66 8.34 -7.16
CA VAL A 77 -0.76 8.18 -8.61
C VAL A 77 0.61 8.29 -9.28
N ILE A 78 1.35 9.35 -9.00
CA ILE A 78 2.66 9.61 -9.62
C ILE A 78 3.65 8.49 -9.29
N SER A 79 3.77 8.14 -8.01
CA SER A 79 4.69 7.11 -7.52
C SER A 79 4.42 5.77 -8.19
N ASN A 80 3.16 5.32 -8.20
CA ASN A 80 2.82 3.98 -8.69
C ASN A 80 2.90 3.87 -10.22
N LEU A 81 2.66 4.97 -10.96
CA LEU A 81 2.92 5.01 -12.40
C LEU A 81 4.41 4.84 -12.72
N ILE A 82 5.27 5.56 -11.99
CA ILE A 82 6.73 5.47 -12.14
C ILE A 82 7.23 4.07 -11.73
N VAL A 83 6.81 3.57 -10.56
CA VAL A 83 7.20 2.24 -10.06
C VAL A 83 6.79 1.16 -11.05
N GLY A 84 5.55 1.17 -11.56
CA GLY A 84 5.13 0.17 -12.54
C GLY A 84 5.91 0.24 -13.86
N LEU A 85 6.32 1.44 -14.29
CA LEU A 85 7.21 1.62 -15.44
C LEU A 85 8.60 1.03 -15.17
N LEU A 86 9.19 1.30 -14.00
CA LEU A 86 10.47 0.74 -13.60
C LEU A 86 10.41 -0.80 -13.52
N VAL A 87 9.34 -1.36 -12.92
CA VAL A 87 9.10 -2.82 -12.87
C VAL A 87 9.05 -3.43 -14.27
N ALA A 88 8.42 -2.75 -15.23
CA ALA A 88 8.35 -3.20 -16.62
C ALA A 88 9.70 -3.09 -17.35
N LEU A 89 10.48 -2.05 -17.07
CA LEU A 89 11.81 -1.85 -17.68
C LEU A 89 12.82 -2.86 -17.17
N ILE A 90 12.91 -3.03 -15.85
CA ILE A 90 13.84 -3.97 -15.21
C ILE A 90 13.42 -5.41 -15.53
N GLY A 91 12.11 -5.68 -15.65
CA GLY A 91 11.57 -6.98 -16.05
C GLY A 91 12.09 -7.47 -17.41
N LYS A 92 12.48 -6.57 -18.33
CA LYS A 92 13.12 -6.95 -19.60
C LYS A 92 14.44 -7.69 -19.38
N ALA A 93 15.22 -7.32 -18.37
CA ALA A 93 16.46 -8.01 -18.03
C ALA A 93 16.22 -9.46 -17.59
N PHE A 94 15.04 -9.76 -17.06
CA PHE A 94 14.61 -11.08 -16.63
C PHE A 94 13.82 -11.86 -17.71
N LYS A 95 13.75 -11.34 -18.95
CA LYS A 95 12.93 -11.91 -20.05
C LYS A 95 11.43 -12.03 -19.69
N ALA A 96 10.94 -11.13 -18.84
CA ALA A 96 9.54 -11.11 -18.40
C ALA A 96 8.57 -10.72 -19.53
N ASN A 97 7.30 -11.08 -19.37
CA ASN A 97 6.21 -10.48 -20.13
C ASN A 97 5.96 -9.05 -19.63
N ASN A 98 6.33 -8.04 -20.42
CA ASN A 98 6.38 -6.64 -19.98
C ASN A 98 5.15 -5.83 -20.40
N SER A 99 3.96 -6.43 -20.32
CA SER A 99 2.72 -5.69 -20.52
C SER A 99 2.51 -4.69 -19.38
N ILE A 100 2.82 -3.42 -19.62
CA ILE A 100 2.65 -2.34 -18.64
C ILE A 100 1.21 -2.27 -18.11
N LYS A 101 0.23 -2.57 -18.98
CA LYS A 101 -1.19 -2.65 -18.61
C LYS A 101 -1.43 -3.72 -17.55
N ASN A 102 -0.83 -4.90 -17.70
CA ASN A 102 -0.97 -5.99 -16.74
C ASN A 102 -0.23 -5.69 -15.43
N ILE A 103 0.91 -5.03 -15.50
CA ILE A 103 1.66 -4.59 -14.31
C ILE A 103 0.83 -3.58 -13.51
N TYR A 104 0.22 -2.58 -14.15
CA TYR A 104 -0.65 -1.62 -13.45
C TYR A 104 -1.91 -2.27 -12.88
N LYS A 105 -2.52 -3.24 -13.57
CA LYS A 105 -3.62 -4.04 -13.02
C LYS A 105 -3.18 -4.84 -11.79
N ALA A 106 -2.01 -5.48 -11.84
CA ALA A 106 -1.45 -6.23 -10.73
C ALA A 106 -1.20 -5.34 -9.51
N LEU A 107 -0.59 -4.17 -9.70
CA LEU A 107 -0.39 -3.16 -8.66
C LEU A 107 -1.73 -2.71 -8.05
N ALA A 108 -2.69 -2.32 -8.90
CA ALA A 108 -4.01 -1.87 -8.44
C ALA A 108 -4.77 -2.96 -7.67
N TYR A 109 -4.70 -4.22 -8.13
CA TYR A 109 -5.28 -5.36 -7.42
C TYR A 109 -4.62 -5.57 -6.05
N ALA A 110 -3.29 -5.48 -6.00
CA ALA A 110 -2.53 -5.64 -4.77
C ALA A 110 -2.83 -4.55 -3.73
N TYR A 111 -3.27 -3.38 -4.19
CA TYR A 111 -3.59 -2.24 -3.34
C TYR A 111 -5.03 -2.21 -2.82
N ARG A 112 -5.84 -3.24 -3.09
CA ARG A 112 -7.19 -3.36 -2.52
C ARG A 112 -7.26 -3.27 -0.99
N PRO A 113 -6.32 -3.86 -0.21
CA PRO A 113 -6.33 -3.72 1.24
C PRO A 113 -6.22 -2.26 1.71
N PHE A 114 -5.67 -1.35 0.89
CA PHE A 114 -5.52 0.06 1.26
C PHE A 114 -6.84 0.83 1.39
N ILE A 115 -7.98 0.28 0.94
CA ILE A 115 -9.30 0.84 1.31
C ILE A 115 -9.46 0.83 2.84
N LEU A 116 -9.24 -0.34 3.46
CA LEU A 116 -9.33 -0.49 4.91
C LEU A 116 -8.20 0.26 5.61
N THR A 117 -7.00 0.25 5.03
CA THR A 117 -5.86 1.00 5.59
C THR A 117 -6.14 2.50 5.63
N ALA A 118 -6.72 3.09 4.59
CA ALA A 118 -7.06 4.51 4.56
C ALA A 118 -8.08 4.87 5.64
N LEU A 119 -9.10 4.03 5.85
CA LEU A 119 -10.08 4.21 6.94
C LEU A 119 -9.40 4.14 8.32
N LEU A 120 -8.53 3.16 8.53
CA LEU A 120 -7.78 3.03 9.79
C LEU A 120 -6.83 4.20 10.04
N ILE A 121 -6.20 4.74 8.99
CA ILE A 121 -5.36 5.94 9.07
C ILE A 121 -6.19 7.15 9.51
N LEU A 122 -7.36 7.37 8.91
CA LEU A 122 -8.25 8.47 9.28
C LEU A 122 -8.71 8.33 10.74
N THR A 123 -9.11 7.13 11.16
CA THR A 123 -9.47 6.84 12.55
C THR A 123 -8.29 7.11 13.49
N HIS A 124 -7.09 6.67 13.14
CA HIS A 124 -5.89 6.88 13.95
C HIS A 124 -5.57 8.38 14.12
N ILE A 125 -5.62 9.17 13.05
CA ILE A 125 -5.37 10.62 13.12
C ILE A 125 -6.46 11.32 13.93
N THR A 126 -7.72 10.91 13.77
CA THR A 126 -8.86 11.46 14.53
C THR A 126 -8.72 11.21 16.03
N ILE A 127 -8.38 9.98 16.44
CA ILE A 127 -8.17 9.65 17.86
C ILE A 127 -7.00 10.44 18.44
N ALA A 128 -5.89 10.57 17.69
CA ALA A 128 -4.73 11.34 18.11
C ALA A 128 -5.10 12.81 18.41
N PHE A 129 -5.96 13.41 17.60
CA PHE A 129 -6.46 14.77 17.83
C PHE A 129 -7.27 14.91 19.11
N TYR A 130 -8.29 14.06 19.29
CA TYR A 130 -9.16 14.16 20.46
C TYR A 130 -8.39 13.93 21.77
N PHE A 131 -7.33 13.11 21.72
CA PHE A 131 -6.42 12.91 22.85
C PHE A 131 -5.62 14.17 23.21
N GLU A 132 -5.00 14.83 22.23
CA GLU A 132 -4.25 16.09 22.42
C GLU A 132 -5.15 17.25 22.89
N SER A 133 -6.39 17.32 22.39
CA SER A 133 -7.34 18.41 22.69
C SER A 133 -7.90 18.43 24.13
N SER A 134 -7.33 17.66 25.06
CA SER A 134 -7.74 17.56 26.49
C SER A 134 -9.12 16.95 26.75
N PHE A 135 -9.84 16.52 25.71
CA PHE A 135 -11.23 16.02 25.84
C PHE A 135 -11.33 14.65 26.53
N ILE A 136 -10.22 13.88 26.58
CA ILE A 136 -10.19 12.51 27.11
C ILE A 136 -8.89 12.27 27.90
N GLN A 137 -8.62 13.08 28.93
CA GLN A 137 -7.47 12.86 29.82
C GLN A 137 -7.72 11.81 30.91
N ASP A 138 -8.97 11.37 31.08
CA ASP A 138 -9.36 10.49 32.19
C ASP A 138 -8.98 9.01 31.98
N VAL A 139 -8.66 8.57 30.75
CA VAL A 139 -8.27 7.17 30.46
C VAL A 139 -7.13 7.05 29.42
N PRO A 140 -5.93 7.59 29.70
CA PRO A 140 -4.84 7.64 28.72
C PRO A 140 -4.35 6.25 28.30
N ALA A 141 -4.36 5.26 29.20
CA ALA A 141 -3.90 3.91 28.91
C ALA A 141 -4.76 3.18 27.85
N LEU A 142 -6.09 3.32 27.90
CA LEU A 142 -7.00 2.67 26.96
C LEU A 142 -6.82 3.22 25.53
N ILE A 143 -6.65 4.55 25.41
CA ILE A 143 -6.46 5.22 24.13
C ILE A 143 -5.14 4.79 23.48
N VAL A 144 -4.07 4.72 24.26
CA VAL A 144 -2.76 4.22 23.78
C VAL A 144 -2.88 2.79 23.26
N ILE A 145 -3.58 1.90 23.99
CA ILE A 145 -3.81 0.51 23.55
C ILE A 145 -4.55 0.48 22.22
N VAL A 146 -5.63 1.27 22.07
CA VAL A 146 -6.40 1.35 20.82
C VAL A 146 -5.53 1.85 19.66
N MET A 147 -4.72 2.89 19.87
CA MET A 147 -3.81 3.41 18.83
C MET A 147 -2.78 2.36 18.39
N VAL A 148 -2.23 1.57 19.34
CA VAL A 148 -1.31 0.47 19.02
C VAL A 148 -2.00 -0.61 18.19
N ILE A 149 -3.22 -1.01 18.56
CA ILE A 149 -4.00 -2.01 17.80
C ILE A 149 -4.25 -1.53 16.37
N ILE A 150 -4.65 -0.27 16.19
CA ILE A 150 -4.88 0.31 14.86
C ILE A 150 -3.58 0.29 14.02
N ARG A 151 -2.44 0.64 14.61
CA ARG A 151 -1.14 0.59 13.92
C ARG A 151 -0.76 -0.82 13.49
N LEU A 152 -0.99 -1.81 14.35
CA LEU A 152 -0.75 -3.21 14.02
C LEU A 152 -1.66 -3.67 12.87
N ALA A 153 -2.94 -3.30 12.90
CA ALA A 153 -3.87 -3.59 11.81
C ALA A 153 -3.44 -2.97 10.47
N ILE A 154 -2.99 -1.70 10.48
CA ILE A 154 -2.41 -1.03 9.30
C ILE A 154 -1.20 -1.82 8.76
N GLY A 155 -0.29 -2.24 9.63
CA GLY A 155 0.89 -3.02 9.26
C GLY A 155 0.53 -4.37 8.64
N LEU A 156 -0.45 -5.09 9.21
CA LEU A 156 -0.92 -6.37 8.68
C LEU A 156 -1.55 -6.22 7.29
N LEU A 157 -2.35 -5.17 7.06
CA LEU A 157 -2.92 -4.87 5.75
C LEU A 157 -1.84 -4.53 4.70
N ALA A 158 -0.78 -3.82 5.11
CA ALA A 158 0.36 -3.53 4.24
C ALA A 158 1.13 -4.79 3.85
N LEU A 159 1.36 -5.71 4.80
CA LEU A 159 1.96 -7.02 4.52
C LEU A 159 1.10 -7.86 3.59
N TRP A 160 -0.23 -7.84 3.80
CA TRP A 160 -1.15 -8.52 2.90
C TRP A 160 -1.10 -7.94 1.48
N SER A 161 -1.06 -6.61 1.35
CA SER A 161 -0.87 -5.95 0.06
C SER A 161 0.43 -6.36 -0.61
N LEU A 162 1.54 -6.48 0.13
CA LEU A 162 2.82 -6.95 -0.40
C LEU A 162 2.74 -8.38 -0.94
N VAL A 163 2.08 -9.30 -0.22
CA VAL A 163 1.86 -10.67 -0.69
C VAL A 163 1.06 -10.69 -1.99
N LEU A 164 -0.01 -9.89 -2.07
CA LEU A 164 -0.81 -9.74 -3.29
C LEU A 164 0.00 -9.15 -4.44
N LEU A 165 0.90 -8.21 -4.14
CA LEU A 165 1.75 -7.55 -5.11
C LEU A 165 2.69 -8.54 -5.78
N ILE A 166 3.41 -9.34 -4.99
CA ILE A 166 4.32 -10.35 -5.54
C ILE A 166 3.55 -11.37 -6.37
N LYS A 167 2.41 -11.88 -5.88
CA LYS A 167 1.57 -12.82 -6.67
C LYS A 167 1.03 -12.19 -7.95
N GLY A 168 0.59 -10.93 -7.88
CA GLY A 168 0.08 -10.17 -9.02
C GLY A 168 1.14 -9.96 -10.09
N LEU A 169 2.34 -9.55 -9.68
CA LEU A 169 3.47 -9.34 -10.60
C LEU A 169 3.97 -10.66 -11.18
N MET A 170 4.02 -11.74 -10.41
CA MET A 170 4.35 -13.08 -10.94
C MET A 170 3.39 -13.46 -12.08
N ALA A 171 2.08 -13.31 -11.87
CA ALA A 171 1.08 -13.61 -12.89
C ALA A 171 1.15 -12.66 -14.09
N ALA A 172 1.43 -11.38 -13.87
CA ALA A 172 1.54 -10.39 -14.95
C ALA A 172 2.82 -10.57 -15.80
N GLN A 173 3.92 -10.97 -15.18
CA GLN A 173 5.25 -11.00 -15.78
C GLN A 173 5.71 -12.41 -16.20
N GLY A 174 5.05 -13.47 -15.71
CA GLY A 174 5.45 -14.86 -15.94
C GLY A 174 6.79 -15.22 -15.29
N LEU A 175 7.19 -14.49 -14.24
CA LEU A 175 8.45 -14.70 -13.52
C LEU A 175 8.27 -15.64 -12.33
N SER A 176 9.36 -16.28 -11.91
CA SER A 176 9.39 -16.99 -10.62
C SER A 176 9.24 -16.00 -9.45
N ILE A 177 8.89 -16.50 -8.27
CA ILE A 177 8.73 -15.66 -7.07
C ILE A 177 10.01 -14.88 -6.73
N GLY A 178 11.18 -15.53 -6.78
CA GLY A 178 12.47 -14.90 -6.48
C GLY A 178 12.82 -13.80 -7.47
N GLN A 179 12.65 -14.06 -8.77
CA GLN A 179 12.86 -13.05 -9.82
C GLN A 179 11.89 -11.88 -9.69
N THR A 180 10.63 -12.14 -9.31
CA THR A 180 9.63 -11.09 -9.11
C THR A 180 9.98 -10.20 -7.93
N ILE A 181 10.39 -10.79 -6.81
CA ILE A 181 10.83 -10.04 -5.61
C ILE A 181 12.04 -9.17 -5.97
N ILE A 182 13.07 -9.73 -6.61
CA ILE A 182 14.27 -8.98 -7.00
C ILE A 182 13.90 -7.87 -7.99
N ASN A 183 13.10 -8.16 -9.01
CA ASN A 183 12.66 -7.16 -9.99
C ASN A 183 11.95 -5.97 -9.31
N TYR A 184 11.02 -6.27 -8.40
CA TYR A 184 10.31 -5.24 -7.64
C TYR A 184 11.24 -4.44 -6.72
N LEU A 185 12.16 -5.09 -6.01
CA LEU A 185 13.11 -4.42 -5.13
C LEU A 185 14.05 -3.48 -5.90
N ILE A 186 14.57 -3.90 -7.06
CA ILE A 186 15.39 -3.03 -7.90
C ILE A 186 14.56 -1.83 -8.38
N ALA A 187 13.30 -2.04 -8.77
CA ALA A 187 12.41 -0.94 -9.17
C ALA A 187 12.13 0.02 -8.01
N ALA A 188 11.89 -0.50 -6.80
CA ALA A 188 11.66 0.30 -5.61
C ALA A 188 12.90 1.11 -5.22
N VAL A 189 14.10 0.50 -5.24
CA VAL A 189 15.36 1.20 -4.98
C VAL A 189 15.64 2.26 -6.04
N GLY A 190 15.38 1.95 -7.31
CA GLY A 190 15.51 2.90 -8.42
C GLY A 190 14.54 4.09 -8.33
N TYR A 191 13.41 3.91 -7.64
CA TYR A 191 12.46 5.00 -7.37
C TYR A 191 12.91 5.93 -6.24
N THR A 192 13.78 5.49 -5.34
CA THR A 192 14.21 6.25 -4.14
C THR A 192 14.66 7.69 -4.42
N PRO A 193 15.48 8.01 -5.45
CA PRO A 193 15.88 9.39 -5.72
C PRO A 193 14.69 10.30 -6.06
N LEU A 194 13.72 9.79 -6.84
CA LEU A 194 12.50 10.51 -7.18
C LEU A 194 11.61 10.68 -5.95
N TYR A 195 11.47 9.63 -5.15
CA TYR A 195 10.77 9.70 -3.87
C TYR A 195 11.36 10.78 -2.95
N TYR A 196 12.69 10.82 -2.81
CA TYR A 196 13.37 11.84 -2.01
C TYR A 196 13.08 13.26 -2.52
N LEU A 197 13.13 13.49 -3.84
CA LEU A 197 12.81 14.80 -4.43
C LEU A 197 11.35 15.21 -4.22
N LEU A 198 10.41 14.26 -4.28
CA LEU A 198 8.99 14.50 -4.03
C LEU A 198 8.75 14.85 -2.56
N MET A 199 9.41 14.16 -1.64
CA MET A 199 9.22 14.33 -0.19
C MET A 199 9.94 15.53 0.39
N MET A 200 11.08 15.97 -0.17
CA MET A 200 11.86 17.10 0.35
C MET A 200 11.07 18.42 0.38
N LYS A 201 10.05 18.56 -0.49
CA LYS A 201 9.26 19.79 -0.64
C LYS A 201 7.90 19.76 0.05
N ILE A 202 7.59 18.70 0.81
CA ILE A 202 6.29 18.41 1.42
C ILE A 202 6.47 18.16 2.91
#